data_AF-A0A2G2M5D5-F1
#
_entry.id   AF-A0A2G2M5D5-F1
#
_cell.length_a   1.000
_cell.length_b   1.000
_cell.length_c   1.000
_cell.angle_alpha   90.00
_cell.angle_beta   90.00
_cell.angle_gamma   90.00
#
_symmetry.space_group_name_H-M   'P 1'
#
loop_
_entity.id
_entity.type
_entity.pdbx_description
1 polymer ?
#
loop_
_entity_poly.entity_id
_entity_poly.type
_entity_poly.pdbx_seq_one_letter_code
_entity_poly.pdbx_strand_id
1 'polypeptide(L)'
;MKIFDMMDLEAEGYEKRMVNVFFQNEMFKTRVIVLEENGKIPECQMDSYVLFYVVKGEVTIKKNNEIALLKENQVFITEPAQISMESITGARLMGVQIKAIE
;
A
#
# COMPACT_ATOMS: atom_id res chain seq x y z
N MET A 1 0.48 7.45 22.84
CA MET A 1 0.27 8.18 21.58
C MET A 1 1.58 8.18 20.82
N LYS A 2 1.60 7.80 19.54
CA LYS A 2 2.80 7.79 18.70
C LYS A 2 2.46 8.43 17.36
N ILE A 3 3.29 9.36 16.90
CA ILE A 3 3.17 10.03 15.60
C ILE A 3 4.22 9.39 14.68
N PHE A 4 3.85 9.10 13.44
CA PHE A 4 4.75 8.52 12.44
C PHE A 4 4.92 9.53 11.31
N ASP A 5 6.16 9.92 11.02
CA ASP A 5 6.46 10.66 9.80
C ASP A 5 6.55 9.67 8.65
N MET A 6 5.60 9.77 7.72
CA MET A 6 5.54 8.89 6.57
C MET A 6 6.71 9.07 5.63
N MET A 7 7.54 10.12 5.71
CA MET A 7 8.74 10.28 4.90
C MET A 7 9.99 9.68 5.55
N ASP A 8 10.03 9.62 6.89
CA ASP A 8 11.18 9.11 7.65
C ASP A 8 11.13 7.60 7.92
N LEU A 9 9.97 6.96 7.73
CA LEU A 9 9.86 5.51 7.90
C LEU A 9 10.74 4.76 6.89
N GLU A 10 11.63 3.92 7.39
CA GLU A 10 12.38 2.98 6.58
C GLU A 10 11.44 1.95 5.94
N ALA A 11 11.68 1.67 4.67
CA ALA A 11 10.96 0.66 3.92
C ALA A 11 11.97 -0.22 3.20
N GLU A 12 11.78 -1.52 3.31
CA GLU A 12 12.49 -2.51 2.55
C GLU A 12 11.65 -2.93 1.33
N GLY A 13 12.30 -3.55 0.35
CA GLY A 13 11.63 -4.05 -0.85
C GLY A 13 10.51 -5.06 -0.54
N TYR A 14 9.67 -5.34 -1.55
CA TYR A 14 8.45 -6.13 -1.40
C TYR A 14 8.64 -7.48 -0.68
N GLU A 15 9.76 -8.17 -0.91
CA GLU A 15 10.08 -9.46 -0.26
C GLU A 15 10.16 -9.37 1.26
N LYS A 16 10.54 -8.21 1.81
CA LYS A 16 10.63 -7.97 3.25
C LYS A 16 9.47 -7.12 3.78
N ARG A 17 8.30 -7.13 3.11
CA ARG A 17 7.11 -6.34 3.46
C ARG A 17 6.62 -6.43 4.92
N MET A 18 7.02 -7.45 5.68
CA MET A 18 6.73 -7.55 7.12
C MET A 18 7.49 -6.51 7.96
N VAL A 19 8.71 -6.14 7.55
CA VAL A 19 9.53 -5.10 8.21
C VAL A 19 8.87 -3.72 8.08
N ASN A 20 8.11 -3.52 7.01
CA ASN A 20 7.49 -2.24 6.71
C ASN A 20 6.22 -1.95 7.54
N VAL A 21 5.81 -2.89 8.42
CA VAL A 21 4.66 -2.72 9.31
C VAL A 21 5.08 -1.85 10.51
N PHE A 22 4.56 -0.63 10.58
CA PHE A 22 4.90 0.31 11.65
C PHE A 22 3.84 0.38 12.76
N PHE A 23 2.65 -0.17 12.52
CA PHE A 23 1.60 -0.33 13.52
C PHE A 23 0.72 -1.55 13.20
N GLN A 24 0.33 -2.28 14.24
CA GLN A 24 -0.59 -3.40 14.13
C GLN A 24 -1.36 -3.60 15.45
N ASN A 25 -2.65 -3.90 15.34
CA ASN A 25 -3.47 -4.36 16.44
C ASN A 25 -4.43 -5.48 15.97
N GLU A 26 -5.44 -5.79 16.77
CA GLU A 26 -6.42 -6.82 16.46
C GLU A 26 -7.29 -6.48 15.24
N MET A 27 -7.57 -5.18 15.01
CA MET A 27 -8.50 -4.70 13.99
C MET A 27 -7.83 -4.39 12.65
N PHE A 28 -6.62 -3.85 12.66
CA PHE A 28 -5.93 -3.44 11.44
C PHE A 28 -4.41 -3.45 11.61
N LYS A 29 -3.72 -3.39 10.48
CA LYS A 29 -2.30 -3.09 10.41
C LYS A 29 -2.03 -2.01 9.38
N THR A 30 -1.00 -1.21 9.62
CA THR A 30 -0.50 -0.22 8.67
C THR A 30 0.92 -0.54 8.29
N ARG A 31 1.27 -0.25 7.04
CA ARG A 31 2.63 -0.41 6.53
C ARG A 31 3.01 0.75 5.63
N VAL A 32 4.28 1.06 5.61
CA VAL A 32 4.86 1.89 4.54
C VAL A 32 5.11 1.00 3.33
N ILE A 33 4.88 1.53 2.14
CA ILE A 33 5.23 0.88 0.88
C ILE A 33 6.07 1.86 0.11
N VAL A 34 7.27 1.44 -0.27
CA VAL A 34 8.12 2.19 -1.20
C VAL A 34 8.29 1.33 -2.44
N LEU A 35 7.87 1.89 -3.57
CA LEU A 35 8.22 1.40 -4.88
C LEU A 35 9.36 2.28 -5.37
N GLU A 36 10.51 1.67 -5.62
CA GLU A 36 11.59 2.33 -6.37
C GLU A 36 11.13 2.61 -7.80
N GLU A 37 11.97 3.29 -8.58
CA GLU A 37 11.76 3.46 -10.02
C GLU A 37 11.53 2.08 -10.70
N ASN A 38 10.47 1.95 -11.49
CA ASN A 38 10.01 0.69 -12.09
C ASN A 38 9.63 -0.41 -11.06
N GLY A 39 9.45 -0.02 -9.79
CA GLY A 39 9.07 -0.90 -8.70
C GLY A 39 7.63 -1.39 -8.85
N LYS A 40 7.39 -2.64 -8.45
CA LYS A 40 6.09 -3.29 -8.57
C LYS A 40 5.72 -4.12 -7.35
N ILE A 41 4.42 -4.18 -7.08
CA ILE A 41 3.78 -5.21 -6.27
C ILE A 41 3.12 -6.17 -7.26
N PRO A 42 3.55 -7.44 -7.31
CA PRO A 42 2.93 -8.42 -8.19
C PRO A 42 1.46 -8.62 -7.82
N GLU A 43 0.72 -9.14 -8.77
CA GLU A 43 -0.69 -9.45 -8.59
C GLU A 43 -0.88 -10.41 -7.41
N CYS A 44 -1.69 -9.98 -6.44
CA CYS A 44 -1.96 -10.73 -5.22
C CYS A 44 -3.41 -10.60 -4.80
N GLN A 45 -3.98 -11.70 -4.33
CA GLN A 45 -5.30 -11.73 -3.73
C GLN A 45 -5.24 -11.09 -2.33
N MET A 46 -6.09 -10.09 -2.10
CA MET A 46 -6.29 -9.49 -0.78
C MET A 46 -7.64 -9.94 -0.24
N ASP A 47 -7.66 -10.78 0.78
CA ASP A 47 -8.89 -11.31 1.40
C ASP A 47 -9.51 -10.35 2.44
N SER A 48 -9.16 -9.07 2.37
CA SER A 48 -9.52 -8.07 3.37
C SER A 48 -9.70 -6.71 2.73
N TYR A 49 -10.42 -5.82 3.39
CA TYR A 49 -10.50 -4.42 2.99
C TYR A 49 -9.12 -3.77 3.10
N VAL A 50 -8.72 -3.04 2.07
CA VAL A 50 -7.44 -2.34 2.04
C VAL A 50 -7.59 -0.88 1.60
N LEU A 51 -6.69 -0.06 2.14
CA LEU A 51 -6.52 1.33 1.72
C LEU A 51 -5.07 1.54 1.29
N PHE A 52 -4.87 2.22 0.17
CA PHE A 52 -3.57 2.70 -0.28
C PHE A 52 -3.65 4.21 -0.45
N TYR A 53 -2.93 4.95 0.38
CA TYR A 53 -2.82 6.41 0.30
C TYR A 53 -1.43 6.79 -0.22
N VAL A 54 -1.37 7.57 -1.30
CA VAL A 54 -0.10 8.00 -1.89
C VAL A 54 0.41 9.23 -1.16
N VAL A 55 1.53 9.06 -0.47
CA VAL A 55 2.23 10.13 0.25
C VAL A 55 3.08 10.94 -0.72
N LYS A 56 3.72 10.28 -1.69
CA LYS A 56 4.58 10.92 -2.70
C LYS A 56 4.64 10.10 -3.98
N GLY A 57 4.68 10.77 -5.12
CA GLY A 57 4.80 10.15 -6.44
C GLY A 57 3.45 9.67 -6.98
N GLU A 58 3.47 8.65 -7.82
CA GLU A 58 2.27 8.07 -8.41
C GLU A 58 2.42 6.57 -8.68
N VAL A 59 1.29 5.86 -8.62
CA VAL A 59 1.22 4.42 -8.86
C VAL A 59 0.09 4.11 -9.83
N THR A 60 0.36 3.25 -10.79
CA THR A 60 -0.70 2.59 -11.56
C THR A 60 -1.19 1.42 -10.72
N ILE A 61 -2.45 1.47 -10.30
CA ILE A 61 -3.09 0.40 -9.55
C ILE A 61 -4.03 -0.37 -10.46
N LYS A 62 -3.98 -1.70 -10.37
CA LYS A 62 -4.92 -2.60 -11.02
C LYS A 62 -5.74 -3.29 -9.94
N LYS A 63 -7.07 -3.22 -10.05
CA LYS A 63 -8.03 -3.97 -9.23
C LYS A 63 -8.84 -4.86 -10.17
N ASN A 64 -8.71 -6.17 -10.04
CA ASN A 64 -9.32 -7.15 -10.94
C ASN A 64 -8.94 -6.85 -12.41
N ASN A 65 -9.86 -6.29 -13.21
CA ASN A 65 -9.62 -5.93 -14.62
C ASN A 65 -9.62 -4.41 -14.87
N GLU A 66 -9.72 -3.60 -13.81
CA GLU A 66 -9.73 -2.14 -13.89
C GLU A 66 -8.37 -1.57 -13.53
N ILE A 67 -7.93 -0.56 -14.27
CA ILE A 67 -6.66 0.13 -14.07
C ILE A 67 -6.94 1.61 -13.84
N ALA A 68 -6.30 2.18 -12.82
CA ALA A 68 -6.36 3.61 -12.53
C ALA A 68 -4.97 4.14 -12.14
N LEU A 69 -4.75 5.42 -12.40
CA LEU A 69 -3.58 6.14 -11.89
C LEU A 69 -3.95 6.78 -10.55
N LEU A 70 -3.18 6.46 -9.51
CA LEU A 70 -3.32 7.02 -8.17
C LEU A 70 -2.13 7.95 -7.91
N LYS A 71 -2.44 9.23 -7.68
CA LYS A 71 -1.45 10.32 -7.52
C LYS A 71 -1.29 10.72 -6.07
N GLU A 72 -0.26 11.52 -5.80
CA GLU A 72 -0.01 12.14 -4.51
C GLU A 72 -1.28 12.75 -3.87
N ASN A 73 -1.45 12.52 -2.58
CA ASN A 73 -2.61 12.91 -1.78
C ASN A 73 -3.93 12.24 -2.15
N GLN A 74 -3.92 11.20 -2.99
CA GLN A 74 -5.11 10.40 -3.29
C GLN A 74 -5.08 9.07 -2.51
N VAL A 75 -6.29 8.55 -2.26
CA VAL A 75 -6.51 7.27 -1.60
C VAL A 75 -7.31 6.34 -2.51
N PHE A 76 -6.88 5.10 -2.59
CA PHE A 76 -7.65 3.98 -3.12
C PHE A 76 -8.16 3.13 -1.95
N ILE A 77 -9.43 2.76 -1.99
CA ILE A 77 -10.11 1.97 -0.95
C ILE A 77 -10.87 0.86 -1.67
N THR A 78 -10.73 -0.38 -1.20
CA THR A 78 -11.44 -1.51 -1.79
C THR A 78 -11.77 -2.60 -0.77
N GLU A 79 -12.86 -3.30 -1.05
CA GLU A 79 -13.19 -4.64 -0.57
C GLU A 79 -12.18 -5.69 -1.08
N PRO A 80 -12.24 -6.96 -0.59
CA PRO A 80 -11.38 -8.03 -1.05
C PRO A 80 -11.33 -8.15 -2.57
N ALA A 81 -10.12 -8.13 -3.14
CA ALA A 81 -9.91 -8.07 -4.58
C ALA A 81 -8.52 -8.56 -4.98
N GLN A 82 -8.34 -8.86 -6.26
CA GLN A 82 -7.03 -9.10 -6.85
C GLN A 82 -6.39 -7.76 -7.20
N ILE A 83 -5.23 -7.47 -6.61
CA ILE A 83 -4.58 -6.15 -6.73
C ILE A 83 -3.13 -6.31 -7.20
N SER A 84 -2.72 -5.46 -8.14
CA SER A 84 -1.31 -5.20 -8.44
C SER A 84 -1.04 -3.70 -8.48
N MET A 85 0.21 -3.33 -8.30
CA MET A 85 0.65 -1.93 -8.36
C MET A 85 2.00 -1.84 -9.04
N GLU A 86 2.22 -0.79 -9.80
CA GLU A 86 3.52 -0.47 -10.38
C GLU A 86 3.72 1.04 -10.44
N SER A 87 4.97 1.49 -10.33
CA SER A 87 5.32 2.89 -10.47
C SER A 87 6.46 3.04 -11.46
N ILE A 88 6.34 4.00 -12.38
CA ILE A 88 7.40 4.31 -13.35
C ILE A 88 8.50 5.09 -12.65
N THR A 89 8.15 6.17 -11.94
CA THR A 89 9.10 7.11 -11.32
C THR A 89 9.40 6.81 -9.84
N GLY A 90 8.76 5.79 -9.29
CA GLY A 90 8.78 5.47 -7.87
C GLY A 90 7.66 6.16 -7.09
N ALA A 91 7.25 5.53 -6.00
CA ALA A 91 6.15 6.01 -5.18
C ALA A 91 6.32 5.59 -3.72
N ARG A 92 5.80 6.43 -2.82
CA ARG A 92 5.67 6.13 -1.39
C ARG A 92 4.21 6.16 -1.00
N LEU A 93 3.76 5.08 -0.37
CA LEU A 93 2.37 4.91 0.05
C LEU A 93 2.26 4.46 1.51
N MET A 94 1.13 4.80 2.11
CA MET A 94 0.65 4.12 3.31
C MET A 94 -0.36 3.06 2.89
N GLY A 95 -0.10 1.81 3.27
CA GLY A 95 -1.06 0.71 3.17
C GLY A 95 -1.75 0.47 4.51
N VAL A 96 -3.07 0.38 4.51
CA VAL A 96 -3.87 -0.10 5.65
C VAL A 96 -4.57 -1.37 5.25
N GLN A 97 -4.48 -2.40 6.08
CA GLN A 97 -5.23 -3.63 5.92
C GLN A 97 -6.13 -3.81 7.13
N ILE A 98 -7.44 -3.82 6.89
CA ILE A 98 -8.48 -3.94 7.91
C ILE A 98 -8.90 -5.40 7.96
N LYS A 99 -8.83 -6.03 9.14
CA LYS A 99 -9.32 -7.40 9.29
C LYS A 99 -10.84 -7.41 9.15
N ALA A 100 -11.37 -8.41 8.44
CA ALA A 100 -12.79 -8.68 8.51
C ALA A 100 -13.15 -9.03 9.96
N ILE A 101 -14.27 -8.50 10.44
CA ILE A 101 -14.88 -8.94 11.69
C ILE A 101 -15.60 -10.24 11.32
N GLU A 102 -15.17 -11.36 11.90
CA GLU A 102 -15.88 -12.65 11.82
C GLU A 102 -17.14 -12.63 12.70
#